data_AF-A0A101CU39-F1
#
_entry.id   AF-A0A101CU39-F1
#
_cell.length_a   1.000
_cell.length_b   1.000
_cell.length_c   1.000
_cell.angle_alpha   90.00
_cell.angle_beta   90.00
_cell.angle_gamma   90.00
#
_symmetry.space_group_name_H-M   'P 1'
#
loop_
_entity.id
_entity.type
_entity.pdbx_description
1 polymer ?
#
loop_
_entity_poly.entity_id
_entity_poly.type
_entity_poly.pdbx_seq_one_letter_code
_entity_poly.pdbx_strand_id
1 'polypeptide(L)'
;MKTNHKSNQKIQTSAVALLNLIVLFSASEKVTAQNTSGIVGVDHVGINVPDLNTGIAFFSDVLGFTPVTQIGPIPLDAAWKELNHINPATGAVTIKMINAGTGASIELFQYADNKGSRINPNADDIGASHIAFYTTDIQAGVKYLKSKGVKILGEPFLTPSGDTAGESWVYFETPWGSKMELVSYPNGKEYEKSNPKTVLWSPKTIAKKSSAIDFDATKNKVLIEKHLEVWNEKDQTKRTALMNKIYASDIEMVDCHFIAVGNDAISTFIVDLHQKNPDFRFRAKSVETNHNVVRLYWQFGSKAKPATVTGMDLFVIENGKVQKLYVFVDEAK
;
A
#
# COMPACT_ATOMS: atom_id res chain seq x y z
N MET A 1 -63.38 20.72 -51.99
CA MET A 1 -64.01 21.03 -50.70
C MET A 1 -62.90 21.33 -49.68
N LYS A 2 -62.85 22.58 -49.23
CA LYS A 2 -62.19 23.17 -48.04
C LYS A 2 -60.81 22.65 -47.57
N THR A 3 -59.86 23.58 -47.66
CA THR A 3 -58.66 23.84 -46.84
C THR A 3 -58.73 23.46 -45.36
N ASN A 4 -57.59 23.07 -44.75
CA ASN A 4 -56.96 23.87 -43.67
C ASN A 4 -55.64 23.30 -43.13
N HIS A 5 -54.65 24.19 -43.08
CA HIS A 5 -53.51 24.18 -42.16
C HIS A 5 -53.94 24.51 -40.71
N LYS A 6 -53.26 23.95 -39.71
CA LYS A 6 -52.94 24.47 -38.35
C LYS A 6 -52.15 23.35 -37.63
N SER A 7 -50.86 23.49 -37.27
CA SER A 7 -50.22 24.32 -36.23
C SER A 7 -50.89 24.24 -34.86
N ASN A 8 -50.34 23.46 -33.92
CA ASN A 8 -49.66 23.97 -32.72
C ASN A 8 -49.36 22.87 -31.69
N GLN A 9 -48.11 22.92 -31.20
CA GLN A 9 -47.62 22.65 -29.84
C GLN A 9 -48.48 21.86 -28.84
N LYS A 10 -47.85 20.86 -28.20
CA LYS A 10 -47.63 20.92 -26.75
C LYS A 10 -46.48 20.02 -26.29
N ILE A 11 -45.60 20.65 -25.53
CA ILE A 11 -44.54 20.10 -24.68
C ILE A 11 -45.18 19.43 -23.45
N GLN A 12 -44.43 18.53 -22.82
CA GLN A 12 -44.54 17.98 -21.45
C GLN A 12 -45.48 16.77 -21.20
N THR A 13 -44.85 15.62 -20.95
CA THR A 13 -45.15 14.72 -19.80
C THR A 13 -43.83 14.05 -19.40
N SER A 14 -43.13 14.55 -18.38
CA SER A 14 -43.30 14.25 -16.95
C SER A 14 -42.86 12.83 -16.57
N ALA A 15 -41.68 12.76 -15.95
CA ALA A 15 -41.22 11.63 -15.15
C ALA A 15 -42.12 11.41 -13.93
N VAL A 16 -42.59 10.19 -13.70
CA VAL A 16 -42.96 9.59 -12.40
C VAL A 16 -42.83 8.07 -12.60
N ALA A 17 -41.70 7.46 -12.22
CA ALA A 17 -41.54 6.71 -10.98
C ALA A 17 -42.58 5.59 -10.78
N LEU A 18 -42.20 4.33 -11.03
CA LEU A 18 -42.73 3.22 -10.25
C LEU A 18 -41.58 2.31 -9.82
N LEU A 19 -41.15 2.59 -8.59
CA LEU A 19 -40.22 1.84 -7.76
C LEU A 19 -40.89 0.52 -7.35
N ASN A 20 -40.50 -0.61 -7.92
CA ASN A 20 -40.81 -1.93 -7.35
C ASN A 20 -39.56 -2.48 -6.67
N LEU A 21 -39.40 -2.07 -5.42
CA LEU A 21 -38.40 -2.54 -4.48
C LEU A 21 -38.84 -3.91 -3.96
N ILE A 22 -38.48 -5.00 -4.65
CA ILE A 22 -38.53 -6.34 -4.07
C ILE A 22 -37.25 -6.50 -3.25
N VAL A 23 -37.34 -6.25 -1.95
CA VAL A 23 -36.29 -6.57 -1.00
C VAL A 23 -36.32 -8.08 -0.74
N LEU A 24 -35.56 -8.84 -1.53
CA LEU A 24 -35.16 -10.18 -1.14
C LEU A 24 -34.02 -10.03 -0.14
N PHE A 25 -34.34 -10.14 1.16
CA PHE A 25 -33.34 -10.42 2.18
C PHE A 25 -32.82 -11.85 1.95
N SER A 26 -31.85 -12.01 1.06
CA SER A 26 -30.94 -13.15 1.12
C SER A 26 -30.07 -12.94 2.36
N ALA A 27 -30.32 -13.71 3.41
CA ALA A 27 -29.37 -13.88 4.49
C ALA A 27 -28.06 -14.36 3.86
N SER A 28 -27.12 -13.43 3.65
CA SER A 28 -25.76 -13.77 3.28
C SER A 28 -25.15 -14.44 4.49
N GLU A 29 -25.18 -15.77 4.50
CA GLU A 29 -24.26 -16.53 5.31
C GLU A 29 -22.87 -15.96 5.03
N LYS A 30 -22.20 -15.47 6.06
CA LYS A 30 -20.82 -14.99 5.96
C LYS A 30 -19.94 -16.19 5.64
N VAL A 31 -19.84 -16.52 4.35
CA VAL A 31 -18.84 -17.44 3.84
C VAL A 31 -17.49 -16.79 4.11
N THR A 32 -16.86 -17.23 5.19
CA THR A 32 -15.49 -16.85 5.47
C THR A 32 -14.66 -17.79 4.62
N ALA A 33 -14.02 -17.28 3.57
CA ALA A 33 -13.14 -18.09 2.74
C ALA A 33 -12.07 -18.72 3.64
N GLN A 34 -12.08 -20.04 3.77
CA GLN A 34 -11.01 -20.76 4.45
C GLN A 34 -9.77 -20.69 3.55
N ASN A 35 -8.70 -20.08 4.03
CA ASN A 35 -7.43 -20.00 3.30
C ASN A 35 -6.65 -21.33 3.42
N THR A 36 -7.27 -22.44 3.00
CA THR A 36 -6.71 -23.80 3.10
C THR A 36 -5.53 -24.06 2.17
N SER A 37 -5.33 -23.17 1.18
CA SER A 37 -4.22 -23.23 0.24
C SER A 37 -2.97 -22.49 0.72
N GLY A 38 -3.02 -21.78 1.84
CA GLY A 38 -1.87 -21.02 2.35
C GLY A 38 -1.45 -19.83 1.47
N ILE A 39 -2.36 -19.33 0.63
CA ILE A 39 -2.08 -18.19 -0.26
C ILE A 39 -2.04 -16.89 0.55
N VAL A 40 -0.94 -16.16 0.45
CA VAL A 40 -0.72 -14.92 1.24
C VAL A 40 -0.91 -13.63 0.45
N GLY A 41 -1.00 -13.70 -0.89
CA GLY A 41 -1.17 -12.53 -1.75
C GLY A 41 -0.89 -12.84 -3.23
N VAL A 42 -0.88 -11.77 -4.04
CA VAL A 42 -0.44 -11.82 -5.44
C VAL A 42 1.07 -11.66 -5.48
N ASP A 43 1.78 -12.62 -6.06
CA ASP A 43 3.23 -12.57 -6.23
C ASP A 43 3.62 -11.72 -7.46
N HIS A 44 3.05 -12.04 -8.61
CA HIS A 44 3.28 -11.34 -9.87
C HIS A 44 2.09 -11.44 -10.84
N VAL A 45 2.14 -10.65 -11.91
CA VAL A 45 1.24 -10.72 -13.07
C VAL A 45 2.03 -10.99 -14.35
N GLY A 46 1.66 -12.03 -15.09
CA GLY A 46 2.32 -12.43 -16.33
C GLY A 46 1.69 -11.81 -17.58
N ILE A 47 2.50 -11.23 -18.47
CA ILE A 47 2.05 -10.69 -19.76
C ILE A 47 2.98 -11.06 -20.91
N ASN A 48 2.41 -11.26 -22.09
CA ASN A 48 3.18 -11.47 -23.31
C ASN A 48 3.60 -10.12 -23.91
N VAL A 49 4.84 -10.07 -24.40
CA VAL A 49 5.38 -8.93 -25.14
C VAL A 49 5.86 -9.40 -26.53
N PRO A 50 5.77 -8.55 -27.57
CA PRO A 50 6.26 -8.93 -28.89
C PRO A 50 7.80 -9.02 -28.94
N ASP A 51 8.47 -8.28 -28.05
CA ASP A 51 9.92 -8.18 -27.93
C ASP A 51 10.28 -7.75 -26.50
N LEU A 52 11.22 -8.46 -25.86
CA LEU A 52 11.61 -8.20 -24.47
C LEU A 52 12.31 -6.86 -24.32
N ASN A 53 13.14 -6.44 -25.28
CA ASN A 53 13.85 -5.16 -25.17
C ASN A 53 12.85 -3.99 -25.15
N THR A 54 11.84 -4.05 -26.01
CA THR A 54 10.74 -3.09 -26.05
C THR A 54 9.91 -3.13 -24.75
N GLY A 55 9.62 -4.33 -24.25
CA GLY A 55 8.93 -4.50 -22.97
C GLY A 55 9.70 -3.92 -21.80
N ILE A 56 10.97 -4.29 -21.65
CA ILE A 56 11.86 -3.81 -20.59
C ILE A 56 11.98 -2.30 -20.65
N ALA A 57 12.34 -1.73 -21.81
CA ALA A 57 12.49 -0.28 -21.96
C ALA A 57 11.21 0.48 -21.60
N PHE A 58 10.02 -0.07 -21.92
CA PHE A 58 8.77 0.53 -21.49
C PHE A 58 8.63 0.53 -19.97
N PHE A 59 8.74 -0.64 -19.33
CA PHE A 59 8.53 -0.72 -17.88
C PHE A 59 9.66 -0.05 -17.08
N SER A 60 10.91 -0.07 -17.53
CA SER A 60 12.03 0.59 -16.85
C SER A 60 12.12 2.07 -17.15
N ASP A 61 12.20 2.45 -18.43
CA ASP A 61 12.61 3.80 -18.82
C ASP A 61 11.42 4.77 -18.88
N VAL A 62 10.21 4.23 -19.07
CA VAL A 62 8.96 5.01 -19.00
C VAL A 62 8.37 4.94 -17.60
N LEU A 63 8.13 3.74 -17.06
CA LEU A 63 7.43 3.59 -15.77
C LEU A 63 8.33 3.57 -14.53
N GLY A 64 9.66 3.51 -14.70
CA GLY A 64 10.61 3.60 -13.58
C GLY A 64 10.79 2.31 -12.79
N PHE A 65 10.40 1.16 -13.34
CA PHE A 65 10.53 -0.14 -12.69
C PHE A 65 11.87 -0.82 -12.95
N THR A 66 12.19 -1.84 -12.16
CA THR A 66 13.53 -2.45 -12.19
C THR A 66 13.48 -3.87 -12.75
N PRO A 67 14.17 -4.18 -13.86
CA PRO A 67 14.33 -5.56 -14.30
C PRO A 67 15.23 -6.33 -13.32
N VAL A 68 14.82 -7.54 -12.92
CA VAL A 68 15.48 -8.31 -11.85
C VAL A 68 16.14 -9.58 -12.38
N THR A 69 15.36 -10.51 -12.92
CA THR A 69 15.86 -11.82 -13.36
C THR A 69 15.70 -12.00 -14.86
N GLN A 70 16.29 -13.06 -15.41
CA GLN A 70 16.03 -13.53 -16.76
C GLN A 70 16.06 -15.06 -16.78
N ILE A 71 15.11 -15.65 -17.48
CA ILE A 71 14.97 -17.10 -17.64
C ILE A 71 14.86 -17.42 -19.14
N GLY A 72 15.57 -18.45 -19.58
CA GLY A 72 15.54 -18.92 -20.98
C GLY A 72 16.65 -18.36 -21.88
N PRO A 73 16.57 -18.61 -23.20
CA PRO A 73 15.43 -19.22 -23.90
C PRO A 73 15.19 -20.68 -23.50
N ILE A 74 13.94 -21.02 -23.17
CA ILE A 74 13.50 -22.39 -22.85
C ILE A 74 12.77 -22.97 -24.07
N PRO A 75 13.28 -24.04 -24.69
CA PRO A 75 12.54 -24.80 -25.69
C PRO A 75 11.26 -25.39 -25.10
N LEU A 76 10.16 -25.33 -25.86
CA LEU A 76 8.85 -25.85 -25.44
C LEU A 76 8.53 -27.11 -26.24
N ASP A 77 8.38 -28.24 -25.56
CA ASP A 77 7.97 -29.49 -26.20
C ASP A 77 6.48 -29.47 -26.60
N ALA A 78 6.07 -30.46 -27.40
CA ALA A 78 4.71 -30.53 -27.92
C ALA A 78 3.65 -30.71 -26.82
N ALA A 79 3.95 -31.51 -25.79
CA ALA A 79 3.01 -31.77 -24.69
C ALA A 79 2.80 -30.52 -23.84
N TRP A 80 3.87 -29.76 -23.56
CA TRP A 80 3.79 -28.48 -22.87
C TRP A 80 2.97 -27.45 -23.65
N LYS A 81 3.19 -27.38 -24.98
CA LYS A 81 2.44 -26.47 -25.84
C LYS A 81 0.96 -26.80 -25.88
N GLU A 82 0.61 -28.08 -26.01
CA GLU A 82 -0.78 -28.53 -25.98
C GLU A 82 -1.45 -28.21 -24.64
N LEU A 83 -0.80 -28.56 -23.52
CA LEU A 83 -1.31 -28.33 -22.16
C LEU A 83 -1.57 -26.84 -21.87
N ASN A 84 -0.73 -25.94 -22.40
CA ASN A 84 -0.82 -24.50 -22.15
C ASN A 84 -1.48 -23.72 -23.30
N HIS A 85 -2.11 -24.42 -24.25
CA HIS A 85 -2.79 -23.81 -25.41
C HIS A 85 -1.88 -22.88 -26.25
N ILE A 86 -0.60 -23.24 -26.38
CA ILE A 86 0.38 -22.53 -27.20
C ILE A 86 0.34 -23.10 -28.62
N ASN A 87 0.41 -22.23 -29.63
CA ASN A 87 0.49 -22.67 -31.02
C ASN A 87 1.68 -23.64 -31.22
N PRO A 88 1.48 -24.83 -31.83
CA PRO A 88 2.54 -25.83 -32.00
C PRO A 88 3.81 -25.31 -32.68
N ALA A 89 3.67 -24.32 -33.57
CA ALA A 89 4.76 -23.71 -34.33
C ALA A 89 5.43 -22.50 -33.62
N THR A 90 4.98 -22.12 -32.42
CA THR A 90 5.68 -21.11 -31.60
C THR A 90 6.98 -21.69 -31.05
N GLY A 91 8.05 -20.91 -31.05
CA GLY A 91 9.39 -21.30 -30.59
C GLY A 91 9.58 -21.19 -29.08
N ALA A 92 10.86 -21.15 -28.67
CA ALA A 92 11.29 -21.07 -27.27
C ALA A 92 10.82 -19.78 -26.59
N VAL A 93 10.62 -19.83 -25.27
CA VAL A 93 10.22 -18.66 -24.46
C VAL A 93 11.40 -18.10 -23.67
N THR A 94 11.51 -16.78 -23.62
CA THR A 94 12.41 -16.06 -22.70
C THR A 94 11.55 -15.19 -21.80
N ILE A 95 11.87 -15.18 -20.51
CA ILE A 95 11.07 -14.54 -19.46
C ILE A 95 11.92 -13.52 -18.70
N LYS A 96 11.33 -12.37 -18.38
CA LYS A 96 11.96 -11.32 -17.57
C LYS A 96 11.04 -10.90 -16.44
N MET A 97 11.50 -11.01 -15.19
CA MET A 97 10.80 -10.44 -14.04
C MET A 97 11.17 -8.97 -13.85
N ILE A 98 10.16 -8.13 -13.65
CA ILE A 98 10.28 -6.70 -13.38
C ILE A 98 9.69 -6.41 -11.99
N ASN A 99 10.48 -5.84 -11.09
CA ASN A 99 10.00 -5.32 -9.82
C ASN A 99 9.25 -4.01 -10.06
N ALA A 100 7.95 -3.98 -9.75
CA ALA A 100 7.07 -2.84 -9.99
C ALA A 100 6.81 -2.03 -8.70
N GLY A 101 7.88 -1.44 -8.15
CA GLY A 101 7.80 -0.60 -6.97
C GLY A 101 7.46 -1.38 -5.70
N THR A 102 6.40 -0.97 -4.99
CA THR A 102 5.95 -1.60 -3.73
C THR A 102 4.83 -2.63 -3.95
N GLY A 103 4.50 -2.96 -5.20
CA GLY A 103 3.45 -3.90 -5.58
C GLY A 103 3.97 -5.27 -6.07
N ALA A 104 3.04 -6.07 -6.58
CA ALA A 104 3.34 -7.34 -7.24
C ALA A 104 4.28 -7.12 -8.45
N SER A 105 5.13 -8.11 -8.72
CA SER A 105 6.05 -8.02 -9.88
C SER A 105 5.32 -8.22 -11.20
N ILE A 106 5.96 -7.84 -12.32
CA ILE A 106 5.45 -8.09 -13.67
C ILE A 106 6.39 -9.09 -14.35
N GLU A 107 5.84 -10.18 -14.86
CA GLU A 107 6.56 -11.21 -15.59
C GLU A 107 6.32 -11.04 -17.10
N LEU A 108 7.37 -10.73 -17.86
CA LEU A 108 7.30 -10.51 -19.31
C LEU A 108 7.71 -11.76 -20.06
N PHE A 109 6.88 -12.21 -21.00
CA PHE A 109 7.15 -13.37 -21.85
C PHE A 109 7.37 -12.94 -23.30
N GLN A 110 8.51 -13.32 -23.88
CA GLN A 110 8.74 -13.29 -25.33
C GLN A 110 8.91 -14.70 -25.85
N TYR A 111 8.11 -15.05 -26.85
CA TYR A 111 8.25 -16.30 -27.59
C TYR A 111 8.99 -16.05 -28.91
N ALA A 112 10.01 -16.85 -29.20
CA ALA A 112 10.63 -16.92 -30.52
C ALA A 112 9.62 -17.43 -31.54
N ASP A 113 9.67 -16.93 -32.78
CA ASP A 113 8.75 -17.30 -33.87
C ASP A 113 7.25 -17.30 -33.48
N ASN A 114 6.86 -16.39 -32.58
CA ASN A 114 5.53 -16.35 -31.98
C ASN A 114 4.40 -16.35 -33.04
N LYS A 115 3.50 -17.34 -32.95
CA LYS A 115 2.31 -17.48 -33.80
C LYS A 115 1.01 -17.05 -33.11
N GLY A 116 1.10 -16.47 -31.92
CA GLY A 116 -0.04 -15.88 -31.21
C GLY A 116 -0.61 -14.67 -31.97
N SER A 117 -1.88 -14.36 -31.68
CA SER A 117 -2.55 -13.18 -32.25
C SER A 117 -1.81 -11.90 -31.87
N ARG A 118 -1.71 -10.96 -32.82
CA ARG A 118 -1.26 -9.58 -32.59
C ARG A 118 -2.42 -8.58 -32.53
N ILE A 119 -3.66 -9.08 -32.69
CA ILE A 119 -4.87 -8.27 -32.55
C ILE A 119 -5.19 -8.22 -31.06
N ASN A 120 -5.24 -7.01 -30.50
CA ASN A 120 -5.66 -6.81 -29.11
C ASN A 120 -7.15 -7.17 -28.97
N PRO A 121 -7.56 -7.77 -27.84
CA PRO A 121 -8.96 -8.09 -27.60
C PRO A 121 -9.82 -6.83 -27.50
N ASN A 122 -11.11 -6.97 -27.82
CA ASN A 122 -12.11 -5.95 -27.46
C ASN A 122 -12.18 -5.83 -25.93
N ALA A 123 -12.64 -4.68 -25.43
CA ALA A 123 -12.67 -4.43 -23.99
C ALA A 123 -13.64 -5.35 -23.22
N ASP A 124 -14.60 -5.96 -23.91
CA ASP A 124 -15.61 -6.88 -23.39
C ASP A 124 -15.30 -8.36 -23.69
N ASP A 125 -14.18 -8.66 -24.37
CA ASP A 125 -13.73 -10.05 -24.53
C ASP A 125 -13.34 -10.61 -23.15
N ILE A 126 -13.69 -11.87 -22.87
CA ILE A 126 -13.47 -12.52 -21.56
C ILE A 126 -12.00 -12.49 -21.11
N GLY A 127 -11.05 -12.53 -22.06
CA GLY A 127 -9.62 -12.48 -21.80
C GLY A 127 -9.02 -11.07 -21.77
N ALA A 128 -9.82 -10.03 -22.03
CA ALA A 128 -9.36 -8.67 -21.97
C ALA A 128 -9.09 -8.26 -20.52
N SER A 129 -7.91 -7.71 -20.27
CA SER A 129 -7.48 -7.27 -18.96
C SER A 129 -6.48 -6.12 -19.08
N HIS A 130 -6.11 -5.54 -17.94
CA HIS A 130 -5.10 -4.50 -17.83
C HIS A 130 -4.42 -4.55 -16.45
N ILE A 131 -3.23 -3.97 -16.37
CA ILE A 131 -2.55 -3.71 -15.10
C ILE A 131 -2.78 -2.24 -14.75
N ALA A 132 -3.21 -1.97 -13.51
CA ALA A 132 -3.42 -0.62 -13.01
C ALA A 132 -2.23 -0.14 -12.18
N PHE A 133 -1.74 1.05 -12.51
CA PHE A 133 -0.61 1.70 -11.86
C PHE A 133 -1.08 2.92 -11.08
N TYR A 134 -0.76 2.96 -9.79
CA TYR A 134 -1.09 4.10 -8.95
C TYR A 134 -0.11 5.26 -9.19
N THR A 135 -0.64 6.48 -9.25
CA THR A 135 0.14 7.73 -9.18
C THR A 135 -0.43 8.64 -8.09
N THR A 136 0.44 9.40 -7.42
CA THR A 136 0.02 10.41 -6.45
C THR A 136 -0.59 11.66 -7.11
N ASP A 137 -0.31 11.87 -8.40
CA ASP A 137 -0.86 12.96 -9.20
C ASP A 137 -1.14 12.44 -10.62
N ILE A 138 -2.43 12.28 -10.94
CA ILE A 138 -2.84 11.75 -12.24
C ILE A 138 -2.58 12.72 -13.38
N GLN A 139 -2.67 14.03 -13.14
CA GLN A 139 -2.47 15.04 -14.18
C GLN A 139 -0.98 15.12 -14.55
N ALA A 140 -0.11 15.12 -13.54
CA ALA A 140 1.33 15.05 -13.76
C ALA A 140 1.74 13.74 -14.43
N GLY A 141 1.17 12.60 -13.99
CA GLY A 141 1.41 11.29 -14.58
C GLY A 141 1.02 11.22 -16.06
N VAL A 142 -0.18 11.66 -16.41
CA VAL A 142 -0.65 11.75 -17.81
C VAL A 142 0.25 12.64 -18.65
N LYS A 143 0.61 13.83 -18.14
CA LYS A 143 1.51 14.75 -18.85
C LYS A 143 2.87 14.10 -19.13
N TYR A 144 3.43 13.40 -18.15
CA TYR A 144 4.68 12.68 -18.29
C TYR A 144 4.59 11.56 -19.33
N LEU A 145 3.56 10.70 -19.25
CA LEU A 145 3.36 9.63 -20.22
C LEU A 145 3.18 10.16 -21.64
N LYS A 146 2.37 11.21 -21.84
CA LYS A 146 2.24 11.91 -23.13
C LYS A 146 3.60 12.43 -23.63
N SER A 147 4.45 12.97 -22.75
CA SER A 147 5.80 13.43 -23.12
C SER A 147 6.76 12.31 -23.55
N LYS A 148 6.48 11.07 -23.15
CA LYS A 148 7.20 9.86 -23.57
C LYS A 148 6.60 9.20 -24.82
N GLY A 149 5.62 9.83 -25.45
CA GLY A 149 4.94 9.30 -26.64
C GLY A 149 3.91 8.20 -26.34
N VAL A 150 3.54 8.00 -25.08
CA VAL A 150 2.53 7.00 -24.70
C VAL A 150 1.14 7.48 -25.09
N LYS A 151 0.38 6.60 -25.74
CA LYS A 151 -1.00 6.89 -26.15
C LYS A 151 -1.94 6.79 -24.95
N ILE A 152 -2.52 7.92 -24.56
CA ILE A 152 -3.57 8.01 -23.53
C ILE A 152 -4.94 7.88 -24.19
N LEU A 153 -5.84 7.13 -23.57
CA LEU A 153 -7.21 6.89 -24.06
C LEU A 153 -8.17 7.84 -23.34
N GLY A 154 -8.32 9.04 -23.90
CA GLY A 154 -9.17 10.09 -23.35
C GLY A 154 -8.44 10.97 -22.33
N GLU A 155 -9.19 11.51 -21.38
CA GLU A 155 -8.69 12.34 -20.28
C GLU A 155 -8.99 11.68 -18.93
N PRO A 156 -8.25 12.01 -17.85
CA PRO A 156 -8.53 11.49 -16.52
C PRO A 156 -9.99 11.69 -16.10
N PHE A 157 -10.67 10.59 -15.78
CA PHE A 157 -12.03 10.57 -15.30
C PHE A 157 -12.04 10.51 -13.77
N LEU A 158 -12.67 11.51 -13.13
CA LEU A 158 -12.92 11.52 -11.69
C LEU A 158 -14.27 10.83 -11.41
N THR A 159 -14.23 9.76 -10.63
CA THR A 159 -15.43 9.04 -10.20
C THR A 159 -16.26 9.91 -9.25
N PRO A 160 -17.50 10.28 -9.61
CA PRO A 160 -18.27 11.27 -8.86
C PRO A 160 -19.03 10.70 -7.65
N SER A 161 -19.32 9.40 -7.64
CA SER A 161 -20.15 8.76 -6.61
C SER A 161 -19.90 7.23 -6.55
N GLY A 162 -20.47 6.58 -5.52
CA GLY A 162 -20.31 5.15 -5.27
C GLY A 162 -19.06 4.82 -4.44
N ASP A 163 -18.76 3.53 -4.28
CA ASP A 163 -17.69 3.05 -3.40
C ASP A 163 -16.31 3.63 -3.74
N THR A 164 -16.07 3.95 -5.01
CA THR A 164 -14.81 4.52 -5.49
C THR A 164 -14.89 6.02 -5.76
N ALA A 165 -15.89 6.75 -5.25
CA ALA A 165 -15.92 8.20 -5.37
C ALA A 165 -14.62 8.83 -4.84
N GLY A 166 -14.11 9.83 -5.57
CA GLY A 166 -12.80 10.44 -5.29
C GLY A 166 -11.60 9.76 -5.98
N GLU A 167 -11.78 8.57 -6.56
CA GLU A 167 -10.81 7.97 -7.47
C GLU A 167 -10.79 8.69 -8.83
N SER A 168 -9.61 8.96 -9.36
CA SER A 168 -9.40 9.37 -10.74
C SER A 168 -8.65 8.28 -11.49
N TRP A 169 -9.04 7.99 -12.73
CA TRP A 169 -8.38 6.98 -13.56
C TRP A 169 -8.37 7.35 -15.05
N VAL A 170 -7.46 6.75 -15.80
CA VAL A 170 -7.38 6.85 -17.26
C VAL A 170 -6.67 5.63 -17.84
N TYR A 171 -7.08 5.17 -19.01
CA TYR A 171 -6.36 4.12 -19.72
C TYR A 171 -5.27 4.67 -20.62
N PHE A 172 -4.22 3.88 -20.83
CA PHE A 172 -3.19 4.12 -21.82
C PHE A 172 -2.76 2.82 -22.49
N GLU A 173 -2.07 2.92 -23.62
CA GLU A 173 -1.56 1.76 -24.35
C GLU A 173 -0.04 1.69 -24.25
N THR A 174 0.47 0.47 -24.03
CA THR A 174 1.88 0.13 -24.26
C THR A 174 2.26 0.33 -25.74
N PRO A 175 3.56 0.35 -26.10
CA PRO A 175 3.98 0.47 -27.51
C PRO A 175 3.43 -0.61 -28.44
N TRP A 176 3.01 -1.76 -27.91
CA TRP A 176 2.39 -2.85 -28.66
C TRP A 176 0.86 -2.94 -28.51
N GLY A 177 0.24 -1.92 -27.93
CA GLY A 177 -1.21 -1.75 -27.89
C GLY A 177 -1.94 -2.45 -26.73
N SER A 178 -1.24 -3.16 -25.84
CA SER A 178 -1.87 -3.67 -24.61
C SER A 178 -2.35 -2.52 -23.75
N LYS A 179 -3.59 -2.63 -23.25
CA LYS A 179 -4.23 -1.62 -22.40
C LYS A 179 -3.70 -1.70 -20.96
N MET A 180 -3.44 -0.55 -20.37
CA MET A 180 -3.00 -0.35 -19.00
C MET A 180 -3.81 0.79 -18.37
N GLU A 181 -3.89 0.84 -17.05
CA GLU A 181 -4.60 1.90 -16.32
C GLU A 181 -3.63 2.72 -15.47
N LEU A 182 -3.83 4.04 -15.44
CA LEU A 182 -3.24 4.92 -14.45
C LEU A 182 -4.35 5.37 -13.51
N VAL A 183 -4.16 5.18 -12.20
CA VAL A 183 -5.18 5.43 -11.18
C VAL A 183 -4.63 6.28 -10.03
N SER A 184 -5.47 7.10 -9.42
CA SER A 184 -5.09 7.98 -8.31
C SER A 184 -6.26 8.22 -7.35
N TYR A 185 -5.98 8.12 -6.06
CA TYR A 185 -6.94 8.38 -4.98
C TYR A 185 -6.18 8.91 -3.75
N PRO A 186 -5.56 10.11 -3.83
CA PRO A 186 -4.68 10.64 -2.77
C PRO A 186 -5.41 10.91 -1.45
N ASN A 187 -6.74 10.94 -1.45
CA ASN A 187 -7.57 11.11 -0.26
C ASN A 187 -8.33 9.82 0.16
N GLY A 188 -7.96 8.68 -0.43
CA GLY A 188 -8.69 7.42 -0.26
C GLY A 188 -9.93 7.35 -1.16
N LYS A 189 -10.58 6.19 -1.18
CA LYS A 189 -11.87 5.96 -1.86
C LYS A 189 -13.03 6.12 -0.89
N GLU A 190 -14.22 6.44 -1.39
CA GLU A 190 -15.42 6.70 -0.57
C GLU A 190 -15.72 5.59 0.44
N TYR A 191 -15.63 4.32 0.04
CA TYR A 191 -15.93 3.18 0.91
C TYR A 191 -15.05 3.15 2.18
N GLU A 192 -13.82 3.68 2.11
CA GLU A 192 -12.87 3.69 3.23
C GLU A 192 -13.35 4.58 4.38
N LYS A 193 -14.18 5.60 4.12
CA LYS A 193 -14.72 6.50 5.15
C LYS A 193 -15.57 5.78 6.20
N SER A 194 -16.12 4.62 5.83
CA SER A 194 -16.88 3.77 6.75
C SER A 194 -16.00 2.96 7.71
N ASN A 195 -14.67 3.07 7.61
CA ASN A 195 -13.68 2.29 8.35
C ASN A 195 -13.96 0.77 8.27
N PRO A 196 -14.05 0.21 7.06
CA PRO A 196 -14.33 -1.21 6.90
C PRO A 196 -13.19 -2.04 7.50
N LYS A 197 -13.52 -3.23 8.02
CA LYS A 197 -12.51 -4.17 8.57
C LYS A 197 -11.45 -4.56 7.53
N THR A 198 -11.84 -4.59 6.26
CA THR A 198 -10.97 -4.94 5.14
C THR A 198 -10.98 -3.80 4.14
N VAL A 199 -9.80 -3.41 3.67
CA VAL A 199 -9.59 -2.41 2.63
C VAL A 199 -8.92 -3.05 1.42
N LEU A 200 -9.12 -2.47 0.24
CA LEU A 200 -8.37 -2.82 -0.96
C LEU A 200 -6.88 -2.51 -0.74
N TRP A 201 -6.01 -3.38 -1.26
CA TRP A 201 -4.58 -3.12 -1.26
C TRP A 201 -4.26 -1.83 -2.02
N SER A 202 -3.27 -1.07 -1.53
CA SER A 202 -2.82 0.17 -2.19
C SER A 202 -1.31 0.35 -2.10
N PRO A 203 -0.64 0.71 -3.21
CA PRO A 203 0.78 1.08 -3.22
C PRO A 203 1.03 2.54 -2.81
N LYS A 204 -0.04 3.32 -2.52
CA LYS A 204 0.02 4.75 -2.17
C LYS A 204 1.03 5.05 -1.06
N THR A 205 1.22 4.09 -0.16
CA THR A 205 2.27 4.12 0.84
C THR A 205 3.63 3.87 0.18
N ILE A 206 4.11 4.83 -0.62
CA ILE A 206 5.55 5.06 -0.66
C ILE A 206 5.86 5.47 0.75
N ALA A 207 6.53 4.61 1.52
CA ALA A 207 6.98 4.96 2.85
C ALA A 207 7.98 6.12 2.74
N LYS A 208 7.48 7.36 2.59
CA LYS A 208 8.08 8.48 3.29
C LYS A 208 7.85 8.16 4.75
N LYS A 209 8.82 7.43 5.30
CA LYS A 209 8.95 7.13 6.71
C LYS A 209 8.97 8.41 7.55
N SER A 210 9.17 9.58 6.96
CA SER A 210 9.13 10.85 7.66
C SER A 210 8.27 11.89 6.93
N SER A 211 7.62 12.72 7.74
CA SER A 211 6.78 13.85 7.40
C SER A 211 7.32 15.09 8.13
N ALA A 212 6.89 16.29 7.74
CA ALA A 212 7.41 17.54 8.34
C ALA A 212 7.21 17.62 9.86
N ILE A 213 6.21 16.93 10.41
CA ILE A 213 5.98 16.88 11.86
C ILE A 213 7.09 16.12 12.60
N ASP A 214 7.74 15.16 11.93
CA ASP A 214 8.77 14.31 12.52
C ASP A 214 10.06 15.08 12.77
N PHE A 215 10.22 16.24 12.13
CA PHE A 215 11.40 17.11 12.27
C PHE A 215 11.22 18.23 13.30
N ASP A 216 10.05 18.29 13.95
CA ASP A 216 9.74 19.30 14.97
C ASP A 216 10.34 18.89 16.32
N ALA A 217 11.46 19.52 16.68
CA ALA A 217 12.17 19.26 17.93
C ALA A 217 11.30 19.46 19.19
N THR A 218 10.34 20.38 19.17
CA THR A 218 9.44 20.63 20.31
C THR A 218 8.45 19.49 20.46
N LYS A 219 7.83 19.04 19.37
CA LYS A 219 6.92 17.89 19.39
C LYS A 219 7.63 16.60 19.75
N ASN A 220 8.85 16.41 19.26
CA ASN A 220 9.66 15.24 19.59
C ASN A 220 9.99 15.19 21.08
N LYS A 221 10.31 16.32 21.71
CA LYS A 221 10.52 16.38 23.17
C LYS A 221 9.25 16.04 23.96
N VAL A 222 8.10 16.59 23.57
CA VAL A 222 6.79 16.25 24.18
C VAL A 222 6.47 14.77 24.03
N LEU A 223 6.83 14.18 22.89
CA LEU A 223 6.65 12.75 22.65
C LEU A 223 7.54 11.90 23.58
N ILE A 224 8.77 12.33 23.87
CA ILE A 224 9.64 11.66 24.85
C ILE A 224 9.14 11.82 26.29
N GLU A 225 8.60 12.98 26.66
CA GLU A 225 7.96 13.17 27.98
C GLU A 225 6.83 12.16 28.19
N LYS A 226 5.96 11.99 27.18
CA LYS A 226 4.89 10.99 27.20
C LYS A 226 5.40 9.56 27.19
N HIS A 227 6.51 9.29 26.52
CA HIS A 227 7.19 8.00 26.62
C HIS A 227 7.58 7.71 28.07
N LEU A 228 8.16 8.66 28.80
CA LEU A 228 8.47 8.47 30.22
C LEU A 228 7.22 8.30 31.09
N GLU A 229 6.09 8.92 30.74
CA GLU A 229 4.81 8.65 31.39
C GLU A 229 4.38 7.19 31.18
N VAL A 230 4.43 6.69 29.93
CA VAL A 230 4.12 5.27 29.61
C VAL A 230 4.97 4.33 30.45
N TRP A 231 6.28 4.57 30.52
CA TRP A 231 7.23 3.70 31.21
C TRP A 231 7.17 3.81 32.74
N ASN A 232 6.42 4.77 33.29
CA ASN A 232 6.18 4.91 34.72
C ASN A 232 4.72 4.61 35.13
N GLU A 233 3.81 4.43 34.17
CA GLU A 233 2.40 4.15 34.41
C GLU A 233 2.16 2.67 34.73
N LYS A 234 1.56 2.42 35.90
CA LYS A 234 1.28 1.08 36.42
C LYS A 234 -0.10 0.59 36.02
N ASP A 235 -1.05 1.50 35.83
CA ASP A 235 -2.40 1.18 35.38
C ASP A 235 -2.37 0.78 33.89
N GLN A 236 -2.78 -0.45 33.61
CA GLN A 236 -2.75 -1.00 32.25
C GLN A 236 -3.62 -0.21 31.28
N THR A 237 -4.83 0.20 31.69
CA THR A 237 -5.77 0.92 30.83
C THR A 237 -5.20 2.29 30.43
N LYS A 238 -4.66 3.02 31.40
CA LYS A 238 -4.01 4.32 31.16
C LYS A 238 -2.77 4.16 30.30
N ARG A 239 -1.93 3.16 30.59
CA ARG A 239 -0.72 2.89 29.82
C ARG A 239 -1.04 2.58 28.35
N THR A 240 -2.00 1.69 28.10
CA THR A 240 -2.46 1.39 26.73
C THR A 240 -2.97 2.63 26.01
N ALA A 241 -3.75 3.48 26.68
CA ALA A 241 -4.24 4.73 26.10
C ALA A 241 -3.12 5.73 25.77
N LEU A 242 -2.07 5.79 26.58
CA LEU A 242 -0.88 6.60 26.32
C LEU A 242 -0.06 6.02 25.16
N MET A 243 0.21 4.71 25.17
CA MET A 243 0.96 4.01 24.13
C MET A 243 0.33 4.19 22.75
N ASN A 244 -0.99 4.02 22.63
CA ASN A 244 -1.71 4.21 21.36
C ASN A 244 -1.58 5.62 20.79
N LYS A 245 -1.30 6.63 21.64
CA LYS A 245 -1.09 8.02 21.20
C LYS A 245 0.32 8.24 20.64
N ILE A 246 1.34 7.60 21.20
CA ILE A 246 2.75 7.94 20.91
C ILE A 246 3.49 6.88 20.09
N TYR A 247 3.04 5.64 20.09
CA TYR A 247 3.67 4.54 19.37
C TYR A 247 2.89 4.16 18.12
N ALA A 248 3.62 3.75 17.08
CA ALA A 248 3.04 3.02 15.96
C ALA A 248 2.44 1.69 16.47
N SER A 249 1.44 1.17 15.78
CA SER A 249 0.83 -0.13 16.16
C SER A 249 1.83 -1.28 16.09
N ASP A 250 2.79 -1.18 15.17
CA ASP A 250 3.86 -2.11 14.86
C ASP A 250 5.24 -1.60 15.32
N ILE A 251 5.28 -0.78 16.38
CA ILE A 251 6.54 -0.32 16.99
C ILE A 251 7.50 -1.49 17.26
N GLU A 252 8.78 -1.30 16.96
CA GLU A 252 9.84 -2.26 17.26
C GLU A 252 10.73 -1.71 18.39
N MET A 253 10.76 -2.39 19.53
CA MET A 253 11.72 -2.14 20.61
C MET A 253 12.85 -3.16 20.53
N VAL A 254 14.08 -2.67 20.38
CA VAL A 254 15.29 -3.49 20.26
C VAL A 254 16.15 -3.27 21.50
N ASP A 255 16.27 -4.31 22.32
CA ASP A 255 17.22 -4.43 23.42
C ASP A 255 18.32 -5.42 23.02
N CYS A 256 19.48 -5.38 23.68
CA CYS A 256 20.57 -6.32 23.37
C CYS A 256 20.22 -7.80 23.63
N HIS A 257 19.19 -8.09 24.44
CA HIS A 257 18.77 -9.45 24.76
C HIS A 257 17.52 -9.92 23.98
N PHE A 258 16.71 -9.00 23.47
CA PHE A 258 15.44 -9.34 22.81
C PHE A 258 14.89 -8.23 21.91
N ILE A 259 13.95 -8.60 21.05
CA ILE A 259 13.15 -7.66 20.25
C ILE A 259 11.68 -7.84 20.65
N ALA A 260 11.00 -6.73 20.95
CA ALA A 260 9.57 -6.68 21.20
C ALA A 260 8.87 -5.90 20.08
N VAL A 261 7.84 -6.51 19.47
CA VAL A 261 7.06 -5.90 18.37
C VAL A 261 5.63 -5.64 18.82
N GLY A 262 5.18 -4.41 18.60
CA GLY A 262 3.85 -3.94 18.94
C GLY A 262 3.69 -3.53 20.41
N ASN A 263 2.56 -2.87 20.68
CA ASN A 263 2.28 -2.26 21.99
C ASN A 263 2.11 -3.30 23.10
N ASP A 264 1.52 -4.46 22.81
CA ASP A 264 1.27 -5.48 23.84
C ASP A 264 2.56 -6.09 24.38
N ALA A 265 3.53 -6.41 23.51
CA ALA A 265 4.81 -6.97 23.91
C ALA A 265 5.61 -6.00 24.80
N ILE A 266 5.65 -4.71 24.43
CA ILE A 266 6.31 -3.67 25.22
C ILE A 266 5.57 -3.44 26.56
N SER A 267 4.24 -3.44 26.55
CA SER A 267 3.44 -3.26 27.78
C SER A 267 3.69 -4.40 28.79
N THR A 268 3.77 -5.65 28.32
CA THR A 268 4.13 -6.80 29.15
C THR A 268 5.51 -6.63 29.78
N PHE A 269 6.50 -6.20 29.01
CA PHE A 269 7.84 -5.93 29.53
C PHE A 269 7.85 -4.85 30.62
N ILE A 270 7.10 -3.76 30.43
CA ILE A 270 6.97 -2.68 31.44
C ILE A 270 6.35 -3.22 32.73
N VAL A 271 5.35 -4.10 32.65
CA VAL A 271 4.73 -4.73 33.83
C VAL A 271 5.76 -5.54 34.60
N ASP A 272 6.47 -6.45 33.93
CA ASP A 272 7.45 -7.33 34.57
C ASP A 272 8.58 -6.51 35.21
N LEU A 273 9.01 -5.42 34.56
CA LEU A 273 10.04 -4.51 35.06
C LEU A 273 9.62 -3.84 36.37
N HIS A 274 8.38 -3.33 36.45
CA HIS A 274 7.85 -2.69 37.67
C HIS A 274 7.49 -3.69 38.77
N GLN A 275 7.13 -4.93 38.43
CA GLN A 275 6.95 -5.99 39.44
C GLN A 275 8.27 -6.31 40.13
N LYS A 276 9.38 -6.38 39.37
CA LYS A 276 10.73 -6.60 39.92
C LYS A 276 11.27 -5.37 40.66
N ASN A 277 10.82 -4.17 40.30
CA ASN A 277 11.31 -2.91 40.87
C ASN A 277 10.17 -1.94 41.27
N PRO A 278 9.33 -2.25 42.27
CA PRO A 278 8.09 -1.50 42.54
C PRO A 278 8.27 0.00 42.82
N ASP A 279 9.38 0.37 43.46
CA ASP A 279 9.68 1.74 43.88
C ASP A 279 10.51 2.53 42.85
N PHE A 280 10.90 1.90 41.74
CA PHE A 280 11.78 2.52 40.76
C PHE A 280 10.98 3.34 39.75
N ARG A 281 11.59 4.40 39.24
CA ARG A 281 11.02 5.26 38.21
C ARG A 281 12.08 5.68 37.21
N PHE A 282 11.67 5.77 35.94
CA PHE A 282 12.46 6.37 34.88
C PHE A 282 12.43 7.89 34.99
N ARG A 283 13.59 8.53 34.78
CA ARG A 283 13.76 9.98 34.74
C ARG A 283 14.68 10.36 33.59
N ALA A 284 14.33 11.41 32.86
CA ALA A 284 15.22 11.99 31.87
C ALA A 284 16.43 12.65 32.55
N LYS A 285 17.62 12.37 32.03
CA LYS A 285 18.85 13.13 32.30
C LYS A 285 19.05 14.21 31.24
N SER A 286 18.93 13.84 29.96
CA SER A 286 18.98 14.78 28.83
C SER A 286 18.25 14.19 27.62
N VAL A 287 17.76 15.08 26.76
CA VAL A 287 17.08 14.74 25.50
C VAL A 287 17.68 15.55 24.37
N GLU A 288 18.18 14.87 23.35
CA GLU A 288 18.75 15.45 22.14
C GLU A 288 17.91 15.04 20.95
N THR A 289 17.60 15.98 20.07
CA THR A 289 16.82 15.71 18.85
C THR A 289 17.67 16.04 17.62
N ASN A 290 17.65 15.16 16.63
CA ASN A 290 18.22 15.41 15.30
C ASN A 290 17.21 14.91 14.25
N HIS A 291 16.49 15.86 13.62
CA HIS A 291 15.37 15.54 12.74
C HIS A 291 14.38 14.59 13.45
N ASN A 292 14.07 13.45 12.85
CA ASN A 292 13.15 12.44 13.35
C ASN A 292 13.79 11.41 14.28
N VAL A 293 15.04 11.65 14.69
CA VAL A 293 15.73 10.81 15.66
C VAL A 293 15.86 11.56 16.98
N VAL A 294 15.56 10.86 18.07
CA VAL A 294 15.71 11.41 19.42
C VAL A 294 16.62 10.50 20.23
N ARG A 295 17.45 11.11 21.06
CA ARG A 295 18.30 10.41 22.02
C ARG A 295 17.91 10.85 23.43
N LEU A 296 17.46 9.90 24.24
CA LEU A 296 17.10 10.11 25.65
C LEU A 296 18.17 9.43 26.50
N TYR A 297 18.89 10.18 27.30
CA TYR A 297 19.67 9.59 28.40
C TYR A 297 18.78 9.53 29.63
N TRP A 298 18.67 8.37 30.26
CA TRP A 298 17.73 8.14 31.36
C TRP A 298 18.40 7.52 32.58
N GLN A 299 17.68 7.62 33.71
CA GLN A 299 18.02 7.01 34.98
C GLN A 299 16.82 6.23 35.49
N PHE A 300 17.05 5.02 35.99
CA PHE A 300 16.03 4.15 36.57
C PHE A 300 16.43 3.76 38.00
N GLY A 301 15.62 4.16 38.97
CA GLY A 301 15.96 4.00 40.37
C GLY A 301 14.91 4.50 41.35
N SER A 302 15.10 4.15 42.62
CA SER A 302 14.25 4.59 43.73
C SER A 302 14.45 6.08 44.01
N LYS A 303 13.60 6.65 44.86
CA LYS A 303 13.76 8.06 45.27
C LYS A 303 15.10 8.34 45.96
N ALA A 304 15.61 7.38 46.73
CA ALA A 304 16.88 7.52 47.45
C ALA A 304 18.11 7.29 46.57
N LYS A 305 17.99 6.42 45.56
CA LYS A 305 19.04 6.11 44.58
C LYS A 305 18.45 6.19 43.18
N PRO A 306 18.30 7.40 42.61
CA PRO A 306 17.58 7.58 41.34
C PRO A 306 18.32 7.03 40.12
N ALA A 307 19.63 6.83 40.21
CA ALA A 307 20.50 6.35 39.13
C ALA A 307 21.06 4.95 39.42
N THR A 308 20.24 4.03 39.95
CA THR A 308 20.66 2.63 40.18
C THR A 308 20.99 1.93 38.87
N VAL A 309 20.22 2.21 37.81
CA VAL A 309 20.50 1.80 36.44
C VAL A 309 20.44 3.06 35.57
N THR A 310 21.34 3.16 34.59
CA THR A 310 21.35 4.25 33.62
C THR A 310 21.43 3.68 32.22
N GLY A 311 21.07 4.50 31.24
CA GLY A 311 21.14 4.10 29.85
C GLY A 311 20.79 5.24 28.91
N MET A 312 20.68 4.87 27.64
CA MET A 312 20.32 5.72 26.54
C MET A 312 19.35 5.00 25.62
N ASP A 313 18.25 5.67 25.30
CA ASP A 313 17.31 5.22 24.29
C ASP A 313 17.43 6.07 23.03
N LEU A 314 17.39 5.43 21.87
CA LEU A 314 17.35 6.07 20.57
C LEU A 314 16.01 5.78 19.88
N PHE A 315 15.30 6.83 19.51
CA PHE A 315 13.97 6.78 18.92
C PHE A 315 14.05 7.11 17.45
N VAL A 316 13.32 6.37 16.61
CA VAL A 316 13.01 6.76 15.23
C VAL A 316 11.53 7.08 15.16
N ILE A 317 11.22 8.34 14.81
CA ILE A 317 9.87 8.86 14.70
C ILE A 317 9.45 8.85 13.23
N GLU A 318 8.28 8.29 12.97
CA GLU A 318 7.67 8.21 11.65
C GLU A 318 6.20 8.58 11.79
N ASN A 319 5.72 9.55 10.99
CA ASN A 319 4.32 9.97 10.96
C ASN A 319 3.78 10.42 12.34
N GLY A 320 4.60 11.12 13.11
CA GLY A 320 4.29 11.68 14.43
C GLY A 320 4.30 10.66 15.57
N LYS A 321 4.76 9.43 15.32
CA LYS A 321 4.78 8.33 16.29
C LYS A 321 6.16 7.67 16.34
N VAL A 322 6.51 7.06 17.48
CA VAL A 322 7.71 6.22 17.57
C VAL A 322 7.47 4.93 16.80
N GLN A 323 8.28 4.70 15.78
CA GLN A 323 8.31 3.45 15.00
C GLN A 323 9.37 2.50 15.53
N LYS A 324 10.53 3.03 15.96
CA LYS A 324 11.61 2.23 16.56
C LYS A 324 12.11 2.83 17.86
N LEU A 325 12.39 1.96 18.81
CA LEU A 325 13.03 2.25 20.09
C LEU A 325 14.23 1.33 20.27
N TYR A 326 15.43 1.88 20.26
CA TYR A 326 16.67 1.16 20.55
C TYR A 326 17.10 1.46 21.98
N VAL A 327 17.23 0.43 22.80
CA VAL A 327 17.56 0.55 24.23
C VAL A 327 19.02 0.17 24.44
N PHE A 328 19.78 1.07 25.06
CA PHE A 328 21.15 0.83 25.50
C PHE A 328 21.22 1.02 27.01
N VAL A 329 21.54 -0.04 27.74
CA VAL A 329 21.75 0.03 29.19
C VAL A 329 23.25 0.17 29.46
N ASP A 330 23.63 1.11 30.31
CA ASP A 330 25.03 1.28 30.69
C ASP A 330 25.49 0.08 31.55
N GLU A 331 26.71 -0.39 31.32
CA GLU A 331 27.31 -1.41 32.18
C GLU A 331 27.49 -0.86 33.60
N ALA A 332 27.22 -1.71 34.60
CA ALA A 332 27.48 -1.37 35.99
C ALA A 332 28.99 -1.13 36.17
N LYS A 333 29.35 0.11 36.53
CA LYS A 333 30.72 0.46 36.93
C LYS A 333 31.07 -0.12 38.30
#